data_AF-A0A6N8JE53-F1
#
_entry.id   AF-A0A6N8JE53-F1
#
_cell.length_a   1.000
_cell.length_b   1.000
_cell.length_c   1.000
_cell.angle_alpha   90.00
_cell.angle_beta   90.00
_cell.angle_gamma   90.00
#
_symmetry.space_group_name_H-M   'P 1'
#
loop_
_entity.id
_entity.type
_entity.pdbx_description
1 polymer ?
#
loop_
_entity_poly.entity_id
_entity_poly.type
_entity_poly.pdbx_seq_one_letter_code
_entity_poly.pdbx_strand_id
1 'polypeptide(L)'
;MLKIVITTFFVLLTIAIGSYFFLSYRLDTIIVYDREEAYTNVGNHLSIKPEFMINSDKELRVFLNFENVHEVTHIKTLDVTVSASSLASVTSNLCDTNPLVPTFFELPENCKLVHPGYESSSGSITFAFDSRKAGNSYLVTVKGTILTNPNQPPTTFTKQITIKKKTVLSERSWLF
;
A
#
# COMPACT_ATOMS: atom_id res chain seq x y z
N MET A 1 35.83 39.10 -18.21
CA MET A 1 34.45 39.05 -17.68
C MET A 1 33.67 37.81 -18.13
N LEU A 2 33.65 37.44 -19.41
CA LEU A 2 32.92 36.26 -19.91
C LEU A 2 33.24 34.94 -19.19
N LYS A 3 34.53 34.71 -18.88
CA LYS A 3 35.01 33.49 -18.20
C LYS A 3 34.42 33.33 -16.79
N ILE A 4 34.23 34.43 -16.07
CA ILE A 4 33.67 34.46 -14.71
C ILE A 4 32.18 34.16 -14.76
N VAL A 5 31.45 34.77 -15.71
CA VAL A 5 30.01 34.55 -15.89
C VAL A 5 29.71 33.08 -16.22
N ILE A 6 30.51 32.46 -17.07
CA ILE A 6 30.36 31.04 -17.44
C ILE A 6 30.60 30.14 -16.23
N THR A 7 31.67 30.35 -15.45
CA THR A 7 31.91 29.52 -14.25
C THR A 7 30.83 29.70 -13.19
N THR A 8 30.35 30.91 -12.95
CA THR A 8 29.27 31.14 -11.99
C THR A 8 27.97 30.44 -12.42
N PHE A 9 27.65 30.42 -13.72
CA PHE A 9 26.49 29.71 -14.25
C PHE A 9 26.58 28.19 -14.02
N PHE A 10 27.72 27.56 -14.30
CA PHE A 10 27.89 26.12 -14.09
C PHE A 10 27.83 25.73 -12.60
N VAL A 11 28.36 26.56 -11.69
CA VAL A 11 28.28 26.33 -10.24
C VAL A 11 26.83 26.41 -9.74
N LEU A 12 26.06 27.40 -10.20
CA LEU A 12 24.64 27.51 -9.83
C LEU A 12 23.83 26.33 -10.37
N LEU A 13 24.11 25.89 -11.60
CA LEU A 13 23.45 24.73 -12.20
C LEU A 13 23.71 23.45 -11.39
N THR A 14 24.96 23.23 -10.97
CA THR A 14 25.31 22.05 -10.16
C THR A 14 24.67 22.09 -8.77
N ILE A 15 24.62 23.25 -8.13
CA ILE A 15 23.90 23.41 -6.84
C ILE A 15 22.40 23.17 -7.02
N ALA A 16 21.80 23.67 -8.10
CA ALA A 16 20.37 23.48 -8.38
C ALA A 16 20.03 22.01 -8.63
N ILE A 17 20.83 21.31 -9.44
CA ILE A 17 20.69 19.88 -9.70
C ILE A 17 20.91 19.06 -8.42
N GLY A 18 21.96 19.35 -7.67
CA GLY A 18 22.24 18.70 -6.39
C GLY A 18 21.13 18.91 -5.35
N SER A 19 20.59 20.12 -5.27
CA SER A 19 19.46 20.45 -4.39
C SER A 19 18.19 19.74 -4.83
N TYR A 20 17.93 19.64 -6.14
CA TYR A 20 16.81 18.88 -6.68
C TYR A 20 16.92 17.40 -6.31
N PHE A 21 18.09 16.78 -6.51
CA PHE A 21 18.32 15.39 -6.11
C PHE A 21 18.19 15.20 -4.59
N PHE A 22 18.73 16.10 -3.78
CA PHE A 22 18.63 16.03 -2.32
C PHE A 22 17.18 16.20 -1.82
N LEU A 23 16.41 17.11 -2.42
CA LEU A 23 15.00 17.31 -2.10
C LEU A 23 14.13 16.15 -2.58
N SER A 24 14.41 15.58 -3.75
CA SER A 24 13.68 14.42 -4.27
C SER A 24 14.04 13.11 -3.55
N TYR A 25 15.24 12.99 -2.97
CA TYR A 25 15.58 11.90 -2.03
C TYR A 25 14.75 11.93 -0.75
N ARG A 26 14.12 13.07 -0.44
CA ARG A 26 13.22 13.25 0.70
C ARG A 26 11.75 12.94 0.39
N LEU A 27 11.42 12.55 -0.85
CA LEU A 27 10.06 12.22 -1.26
C LEU A 27 9.84 10.71 -1.15
N ASP A 28 8.96 10.35 -0.22
CA ASP A 28 8.25 9.08 -0.08
C ASP A 28 9.09 7.79 -0.08
N THR A 29 9.46 7.34 1.13
CA THR A 29 10.05 6.02 1.35
C THR A 29 8.99 4.94 1.13
N ILE A 30 8.97 4.33 -0.06
CA ILE A 30 8.26 3.07 -0.30
C ILE A 30 9.07 1.97 0.39
N ILE A 31 8.49 1.31 1.41
CA ILE A 31 9.16 0.20 2.10
C ILE A 31 8.69 -1.10 1.48
N VAL A 32 9.55 -1.73 0.68
CA VAL A 32 9.34 -3.07 0.14
C VAL A 32 9.68 -4.08 1.23
N TYR A 33 8.66 -4.81 1.71
CA TYR A 33 8.82 -5.94 2.63
C TYR A 33 9.08 -7.23 1.88
N ASP A 34 9.60 -8.23 2.58
CA ASP A 34 9.75 -9.59 2.08
C ASP A 34 8.37 -10.11 1.65
N ARG A 35 8.21 -10.26 0.33
CA ARG A 35 6.91 -10.32 -0.35
C ARG A 35 6.23 -11.67 -0.17
N GLU A 36 6.97 -12.72 0.17
CA GLU A 36 6.45 -14.10 0.19
C GLU A 36 5.78 -14.47 1.52
N GLU A 37 6.32 -14.03 2.66
CA GLU A 37 5.75 -14.37 3.98
C GLU A 37 4.42 -13.66 4.26
N ALA A 38 4.17 -12.53 3.61
CA ALA A 38 2.98 -11.71 3.84
C ALA A 38 1.75 -12.20 3.07
N TYR A 39 1.94 -13.07 2.08
CA TYR A 39 0.87 -13.63 1.25
C TYR A 39 -0.09 -14.47 2.09
N THR A 40 -1.39 -14.33 1.82
CA THR A 40 -2.42 -15.12 2.48
C THR A 40 -3.34 -15.74 1.44
N ASN A 41 -3.28 -17.06 1.29
CA ASN A 41 -4.26 -17.81 0.51
C ASN A 41 -5.54 -17.95 1.33
N VAL A 42 -6.66 -17.51 0.78
CA VAL A 42 -7.98 -17.61 1.42
C VAL A 42 -8.70 -18.80 0.82
N GLY A 43 -8.41 -19.98 1.39
CA GLY A 43 -8.84 -21.25 0.81
C GLY A 43 -8.29 -21.43 -0.61
N ASN A 44 -9.16 -21.85 -1.54
CA ASN A 44 -8.85 -21.99 -2.96
C ASN A 44 -9.53 -20.91 -3.81
N HIS A 45 -9.91 -19.77 -3.22
CA HIS A 45 -10.73 -18.76 -3.88
C HIS A 45 -9.90 -17.62 -4.46
N LEU A 46 -9.00 -17.09 -3.63
CA LEU A 46 -8.10 -16.00 -3.97
C LEU A 46 -6.91 -15.98 -3.03
N SER A 47 -5.97 -15.13 -3.36
CA SER A 47 -4.86 -14.77 -2.51
C SER A 47 -4.83 -13.27 -2.25
N ILE A 48 -4.40 -12.91 -1.04
CA ILE A 48 -4.27 -11.51 -0.62
C ILE A 48 -2.79 -11.22 -0.41
N LYS A 49 -2.31 -10.23 -1.14
CA LYS A 49 -0.94 -9.73 -1.06
C LYS A 49 -0.94 -8.30 -0.52
N PRO A 50 -0.58 -8.12 0.75
CA PRO A 50 -0.48 -6.80 1.34
C PRO A 50 0.82 -6.10 0.91
N GLU A 51 0.70 -4.85 0.50
CA GLU A 51 1.81 -3.94 0.21
C GLU A 51 1.71 -2.69 1.08
N PHE A 52 2.85 -2.07 1.38
CA PHE A 52 2.94 -1.01 2.38
C PHE A 52 3.68 0.20 1.85
N MET A 53 3.14 1.39 2.11
CA MET A 53 3.80 2.66 1.79
C MET A 53 3.79 3.56 3.02
N ILE A 54 4.94 4.10 3.39
CA ILE A 54 5.07 5.00 4.54
C ILE A 54 5.49 6.38 4.03
N ASN A 55 4.55 7.33 4.05
CA ASN A 55 4.83 8.71 3.67
C ASN A 55 5.35 9.48 4.89
N SER A 56 6.66 9.73 4.91
CA SER A 56 7.33 10.71 5.79
C SER A 56 6.92 10.62 7.27
N ASP A 57 6.64 9.40 7.79
CA ASP A 57 6.16 9.13 9.15
C ASP A 57 4.82 9.78 9.52
N LYS A 58 4.06 10.24 8.54
CA LYS A 58 2.75 10.87 8.73
C LYS A 58 1.61 9.92 8.36
N GLU A 59 1.80 9.15 7.30
CA GLU A 59 0.78 8.28 6.77
C GLU A 59 1.36 6.90 6.44
N LEU A 60 0.70 5.85 6.92
CA LEU A 60 0.94 4.48 6.47
C LEU A 60 -0.24 4.09 5.57
N ARG A 61 0.03 3.66 4.36
CA ARG A 61 -0.95 3.02 3.49
C ARG A 61 -0.71 1.52 3.41
N VAL A 62 -1.76 0.76 3.60
CA VAL A 62 -1.81 -0.70 3.44
C VAL A 62 -2.65 -0.99 2.22
N PHE A 63 -2.03 -1.47 1.15
CA PHE A 63 -2.69 -1.91 -0.07
C PHE A 63 -2.93 -3.41 0.04
N LEU A 64 -4.17 -3.85 -0.07
CA LEU A 64 -4.50 -5.28 -0.11
C LEU A 64 -4.80 -5.64 -1.56
N ASN A 65 -3.79 -6.16 -2.25
CA ASN A 65 -3.94 -6.63 -3.63
C ASN A 65 -4.54 -8.03 -3.64
N PHE A 66 -5.53 -8.25 -4.52
CA PHE A 66 -6.16 -9.55 -4.70
C PHE A 66 -5.58 -10.23 -5.94
N GLU A 67 -4.89 -11.35 -5.73
CA GLU A 67 -4.20 -12.11 -6.78
C GLU A 67 -4.79 -13.54 -6.84
N ASN A 68 -4.53 -14.28 -7.92
CA ASN A 68 -5.00 -15.67 -8.12
C ASN A 68 -6.50 -15.87 -7.85
N VAL A 69 -7.34 -14.95 -8.29
CA VAL A 69 -8.79 -15.00 -8.08
C VAL A 69 -9.42 -16.00 -9.04
N HIS A 70 -9.96 -17.10 -8.52
CA HIS A 70 -10.53 -18.18 -9.33
C HIS A 70 -12.01 -17.97 -9.66
N GLU A 71 -12.73 -17.22 -8.82
CA GLU A 71 -14.16 -16.97 -8.95
C GLU A 71 -14.56 -15.60 -8.38
N VAL A 72 -15.73 -15.11 -8.77
CA VAL A 72 -16.23 -13.83 -8.27
C VAL A 72 -16.42 -13.93 -6.75
N THR A 73 -15.72 -13.06 -6.03
CA THR A 73 -15.63 -13.13 -4.57
C THR A 73 -16.12 -11.83 -3.96
N HIS A 74 -17.09 -11.91 -3.05
CA HIS A 74 -17.54 -10.76 -2.28
C HIS A 74 -16.80 -10.71 -0.94
N ILE A 75 -16.06 -9.63 -0.71
CA ILE A 75 -15.47 -9.32 0.59
C ILE A 75 -16.57 -8.79 1.53
N LYS A 76 -16.99 -9.61 2.49
CA LYS A 76 -18.08 -9.27 3.41
C LYS A 76 -17.62 -8.39 4.56
N THR A 77 -16.47 -8.72 5.14
CA THR A 77 -15.83 -7.90 6.16
C THR A 77 -14.36 -7.79 5.84
N LEU A 78 -13.80 -6.61 6.12
CA LEU A 78 -12.38 -6.36 6.01
C LEU A 78 -12.02 -5.31 7.04
N ASP A 79 -11.15 -5.70 7.97
CA ASP A 79 -10.65 -4.86 9.03
C ASP A 79 -9.12 -4.92 9.01
N VAL A 80 -8.52 -3.73 8.98
CA VAL A 80 -7.08 -3.56 9.02
C VAL A 80 -6.78 -2.69 10.23
N THR A 81 -6.01 -3.23 11.15
CA THR A 81 -5.58 -2.49 12.34
C THR A 81 -4.07 -2.37 12.35
N VAL A 82 -3.59 -1.22 12.82
CA VAL A 82 -2.17 -0.91 12.88
C VAL A 82 -1.86 -0.42 14.29
N SER A 83 -0.84 -1.02 14.93
CA SER A 83 -0.42 -0.63 16.27
C SER A 83 -0.12 0.86 16.38
N ALA A 84 -0.67 1.52 17.40
CA ALA A 84 -0.45 2.95 17.69
C ALA A 84 -0.76 3.91 16.53
N SER A 85 -1.66 3.53 15.62
CA SER A 85 -2.12 4.36 14.49
C SER A 85 -3.64 4.39 14.43
N SER A 86 -4.22 5.43 13.81
CA SER A 86 -5.66 5.55 13.61
C SER A 86 -6.00 5.49 12.13
N LEU A 87 -7.03 4.73 11.76
CA LEU A 87 -7.54 4.69 10.39
C LEU A 87 -8.02 6.09 9.99
N ALA A 88 -7.52 6.57 8.85
CA ALA A 88 -7.88 7.86 8.28
C ALA A 88 -8.88 7.69 7.13
N SER A 89 -8.68 6.70 6.26
CA SER A 89 -9.58 6.42 5.14
C SER A 89 -9.38 5.04 4.52
N VAL A 90 -10.36 4.63 3.74
CA VAL A 90 -10.39 3.44 2.90
C VAL A 90 -10.76 3.83 1.47
N THR A 91 -10.06 3.28 0.48
CA THR A 91 -10.34 3.42 -0.95
C THR A 91 -10.33 2.07 -1.64
N SER A 92 -11.00 1.97 -2.78
CA SER A 92 -11.07 0.73 -3.57
C SER A 92 -10.98 1.05 -5.05
N ASN A 93 -10.08 0.36 -5.76
CA ASN A 93 -10.03 0.39 -7.23
C ASN A 93 -10.72 -0.83 -7.86
N LEU A 94 -11.53 -1.56 -7.10
CA LEU A 94 -12.38 -2.64 -7.61
C LEU A 94 -13.61 -2.12 -8.38
N CYS A 95 -13.83 -0.81 -8.37
CA CYS A 95 -14.97 -0.15 -9.00
C CYS A 95 -14.54 1.20 -9.61
N ASP A 96 -15.29 1.69 -10.59
CA ASP A 96 -14.93 2.89 -11.36
C ASP A 96 -14.94 4.19 -10.56
N THR A 97 -15.65 4.22 -9.42
CA THR A 97 -15.90 5.44 -8.64
C THR A 97 -14.79 5.78 -7.65
N ASN A 98 -13.81 4.89 -7.46
CA ASN A 98 -12.69 5.00 -6.50
C ASN A 98 -13.03 5.81 -5.23
N PRO A 99 -14.02 5.37 -4.44
CA PRO A 99 -14.58 6.15 -3.35
C PRO A 99 -13.58 6.29 -2.21
N LEU A 100 -13.53 7.46 -1.59
CA LEU A 100 -12.78 7.73 -0.37
C LEU A 100 -13.75 7.77 0.81
N VAL A 101 -13.70 6.76 1.67
CA VAL A 101 -14.62 6.61 2.80
C VAL A 101 -13.87 6.40 4.11
N PRO A 102 -14.45 6.70 5.28
CA PRO A 102 -13.81 6.50 6.58
C PRO A 102 -13.53 5.03 6.92
N THR A 103 -14.42 4.11 6.52
CA THR A 103 -14.34 2.69 6.88
C THR A 103 -14.69 1.78 5.70
N PHE A 104 -14.27 0.51 5.76
CA PHE A 104 -14.60 -0.49 4.74
C PHE A 104 -16.12 -0.69 4.56
N PHE A 105 -16.90 -0.60 5.65
CA PHE A 105 -18.35 -0.83 5.60
C PHE A 105 -19.07 0.21 4.76
N GLU A 106 -18.55 1.42 4.71
CA GLU A 106 -19.08 2.55 3.94
C GLU A 106 -18.73 2.49 2.45
N LEU A 107 -17.88 1.54 2.03
CA LEU A 107 -17.66 1.31 0.61
C LEU A 107 -18.96 0.84 -0.07
N PRO A 108 -19.25 1.32 -1.28
CA PRO A 108 -20.31 0.77 -2.12
C PRO A 108 -20.12 -0.74 -2.33
N GLU A 109 -21.22 -1.50 -2.39
CA GLU A 109 -21.17 -2.97 -2.50
C GLU A 109 -20.44 -3.45 -3.76
N ASN A 110 -20.55 -2.73 -4.88
CA ASN A 110 -19.81 -3.04 -6.10
C ASN A 110 -18.28 -2.89 -5.92
N CYS A 111 -17.82 -2.05 -5.00
CA CYS A 111 -16.40 -1.87 -4.68
C CYS A 111 -15.85 -2.94 -3.71
N LYS A 112 -16.68 -3.91 -3.31
CA LYS A 112 -16.33 -5.06 -2.45
C LYS A 112 -16.35 -6.39 -3.22
N LEU A 113 -16.62 -6.34 -4.52
CA LEU A 113 -16.63 -7.50 -5.42
C LEU A 113 -15.28 -7.60 -6.13
N VAL A 114 -14.64 -8.76 -6.03
CA VAL A 114 -13.41 -9.08 -6.73
C VAL A 114 -13.77 -10.05 -7.85
N HIS A 115 -13.46 -9.67 -9.09
CA HIS A 115 -13.70 -10.49 -10.27
C HIS A 115 -12.42 -11.23 -10.67
N PRO A 116 -12.51 -12.45 -11.22
CA PRO A 116 -11.37 -13.11 -11.84
C PRO A 116 -10.76 -12.22 -12.93
N GLY A 117 -9.46 -11.96 -12.84
CA GLY A 117 -8.71 -11.17 -13.80
C GLY A 117 -7.53 -11.94 -14.38
N TYR A 118 -7.14 -11.60 -15.61
CA TYR A 118 -5.93 -12.13 -16.26
C TYR A 118 -4.66 -11.37 -15.86
N GLU A 119 -4.79 -10.20 -15.22
CA GLU A 119 -3.66 -9.44 -14.73
C GLU A 119 -3.09 -10.01 -13.43
N SER A 120 -1.86 -9.64 -13.10
CA SER A 120 -1.20 -10.00 -11.84
C SER A 120 -1.98 -9.60 -10.59
N SER A 121 -2.96 -8.69 -10.71
CA SER A 121 -3.89 -8.30 -9.65
C SER A 121 -5.29 -8.08 -10.22
N SER A 122 -6.32 -8.55 -9.50
CA SER A 122 -7.74 -8.30 -9.79
C SER A 122 -8.26 -7.01 -9.15
N GLY A 123 -7.34 -6.20 -8.59
CA GLY A 123 -7.62 -4.94 -7.91
C GLY A 123 -7.17 -4.98 -6.45
N SER A 124 -7.50 -3.91 -5.73
CA SER A 124 -6.97 -3.61 -4.41
C SER A 124 -7.91 -2.75 -3.57
N ILE A 125 -7.83 -2.94 -2.26
CA ILE A 125 -8.43 -2.02 -1.29
C ILE A 125 -7.30 -1.43 -0.47
N THR A 126 -7.27 -0.09 -0.37
CA THR A 126 -6.23 0.64 0.33
C THR A 126 -6.76 1.24 1.62
N PHE A 127 -6.06 1.00 2.72
CA PHE A 127 -6.33 1.58 4.03
C PHE A 127 -5.23 2.56 4.38
N ALA A 128 -5.58 3.81 4.63
CA ALA A 128 -4.65 4.86 5.05
C ALA A 128 -4.77 5.11 6.55
N PHE A 129 -3.65 5.21 7.24
CA PHE A 129 -3.56 5.41 8.68
C PHE A 129 -2.70 6.63 9.01
N ASP A 130 -3.13 7.44 9.98
CA ASP A 130 -2.25 8.42 10.60
C ASP A 130 -1.24 7.68 11.48
N SER A 131 0.03 7.76 11.08
CA SER A 131 1.16 7.05 11.70
C SER A 131 2.06 7.95 12.54
N ARG A 132 1.68 9.22 12.79
CA ARG A 132 2.52 10.17 13.54
C ARG A 132 2.87 9.72 14.97
N LYS A 133 2.04 8.84 15.54
CA LYS A 133 2.20 8.29 16.89
C LYS A 133 2.83 6.90 16.90
N ALA A 134 3.11 6.32 15.73
CA ALA A 134 3.70 5.00 15.64
C ALA A 134 5.19 5.04 15.98
N GLY A 135 5.68 3.96 16.59
CA GLY A 135 7.09 3.78 16.89
C GLY A 135 7.91 3.38 15.67
N ASN A 136 9.07 2.77 15.90
CA ASN A 136 9.97 2.27 14.83
C ASN A 136 9.45 1.00 14.14
N SER A 137 8.28 0.49 14.53
CA SER A 137 7.66 -0.68 13.94
C SER A 137 6.14 -0.59 14.00
N TYR A 138 5.49 -1.17 13.00
CA TYR A 138 4.06 -1.31 12.89
C TYR A 138 3.71 -2.80 12.97
N LEU A 139 2.80 -3.17 13.85
CA LEU A 139 2.11 -4.45 13.77
C LEU A 139 0.81 -4.22 13.00
N VAL A 140 0.74 -4.75 11.78
CA VAL A 140 -0.46 -4.70 10.95
C VAL A 140 -1.20 -6.02 11.10
N THR A 141 -2.47 -5.95 11.49
CA THR A 141 -3.37 -7.10 11.50
C THR A 141 -4.43 -6.90 10.44
N VAL A 142 -4.52 -7.84 9.50
CA VAL A 142 -5.54 -7.88 8.46
C VAL A 142 -6.48 -9.03 8.78
N LYS A 143 -7.77 -8.75 8.89
CA LYS A 143 -8.82 -9.74 9.14
C LYS A 143 -9.97 -9.50 8.17
N GLY A 144 -10.56 -10.57 7.66
CA GLY A 144 -11.74 -10.43 6.84
C GLY A 144 -12.48 -11.73 6.62
N THR A 145 -13.62 -11.61 5.96
CA THR A 145 -14.41 -12.74 5.48
C THR A 145 -14.77 -12.53 4.03
N ILE A 146 -14.71 -13.62 3.26
CA ILE A 146 -15.14 -13.66 1.87
C ILE A 146 -16.34 -14.57 1.69
N LEU A 147 -17.12 -14.30 0.67
CA LEU A 147 -18.26 -15.10 0.23
C LEU A 147 -18.20 -15.25 -1.29
N THR A 148 -18.02 -16.47 -1.78
CA THR A 148 -18.02 -16.77 -3.23
C THR A 148 -19.37 -17.31 -3.69
N ASN A 149 -20.10 -17.99 -2.81
CA ASN A 149 -21.46 -18.48 -3.04
C ASN A 149 -22.38 -18.10 -1.87
N PRO A 150 -23.55 -17.49 -2.12
CA PRO A 150 -24.52 -17.15 -1.07
C PRO A 150 -24.97 -18.32 -0.19
N ASN A 151 -24.90 -19.55 -0.71
CA ASN A 151 -25.34 -20.76 -0.04
C ASN A 151 -24.22 -21.47 0.75
N GLN A 152 -23.00 -20.93 0.74
CA GLN A 152 -21.86 -21.50 1.45
C GLN A 152 -21.47 -20.63 2.66
N PRO A 153 -20.90 -21.24 3.72
CA PRO A 153 -20.39 -20.48 4.85
C PRO A 153 -19.25 -19.54 4.39
N PRO A 154 -19.17 -18.30 4.91
CA PRO A 154 -18.08 -17.40 4.58
C PRO A 154 -16.72 -17.97 4.98
N THR A 155 -15.72 -17.79 4.12
CA THR A 155 -14.33 -18.16 4.45
C THR A 155 -13.66 -17.00 5.17
N THR A 156 -13.14 -17.26 6.37
CA THR A 156 -12.49 -16.24 7.21
C THR A 156 -10.98 -16.33 7.06
N PHE A 157 -10.30 -15.19 7.09
CA PHE A 157 -8.85 -15.12 7.12
C PHE A 157 -8.37 -14.10 8.15
N THR A 158 -7.17 -14.33 8.66
CA THR A 158 -6.48 -13.39 9.56
C THR A 158 -4.98 -13.51 9.34
N LYS A 159 -4.31 -12.38 9.22
CA LYS A 159 -2.86 -12.30 9.04
C LYS A 159 -2.31 -11.18 9.90
N GLN A 160 -1.19 -11.45 10.55
CA GLN A 160 -0.41 -10.46 11.28
C GLN A 160 0.94 -10.29 10.63
N ILE A 161 1.35 -9.04 10.43
CA ILE A 161 2.57 -8.67 9.71
C ILE A 161 3.28 -7.62 10.54
N THR A 162 4.53 -7.89 10.88
CA THR A 162 5.37 -6.92 11.59
C THR A 162 6.26 -6.19 10.59
N ILE A 163 6.03 -4.89 10.51
CA ILE A 163 6.68 -3.93 9.62
C ILE A 163 7.68 -3.16 10.46
N LYS A 164 8.97 -3.44 10.33
CA LYS A 164 10.01 -2.62 10.96
C LYS A 164 10.36 -1.49 10.02
N LYS A 165 10.29 -0.24 10.48
CA LYS A 165 10.76 0.95 9.74
C LYS A 165 12.26 0.81 9.48
N LYS A 166 12.62 0.03 8.47
CA LYS A 166 13.94 0.05 7.86
C LYS A 166 13.85 1.16 6.83
N THR A 167 14.65 2.20 7.03
CA THR A 167 14.95 3.17 5.99
C THR A 167 15.38 2.36 4.76
N VAL A 168 14.52 2.25 3.74
CA VAL A 168 14.92 1.73 2.44
C VAL A 168 15.82 2.81 1.86
N LEU A 169 17.10 2.73 2.22
CA LEU A 169 18.16 3.38 1.49
C LEU A 169 18.25 2.65 0.15
N SER A 170 17.45 3.14 -0.81
CA SER A 170 17.67 3.00 -2.25
C SER A 170 17.94 1.57 -2.76
N GLU A 171 16.90 0.90 -3.26
CA GLU A 171 17.06 -0.05 -4.39
C GLU A 171 17.19 0.70 -5.75
N ARG A 172 17.64 1.97 -5.75
CA ARG A 172 18.01 2.72 -6.96
C ARG A 172 19.52 2.91 -7.12
N SER A 173 20.34 2.19 -6.34
CA SER A 173 21.80 2.17 -6.52
C SER A 173 22.29 1.10 -7.51
N TRP A 174 21.40 0.35 -8.16
CA TRP A 174 21.73 -0.56 -9.28
C TRP A 174 21.66 0.10 -10.67
N LEU A 175 21.79 1.43 -10.73
CA LEU A 175 22.04 2.17 -11.96
C LEU A 175 23.19 3.15 -11.73
N PHE A 176 24.38 2.60 -11.45
CA PHE A 176 25.65 3.23 -11.79
C PHE A 176 26.29 2.44 -12.92
#